data_AF-A0AAX6MR29-F1
#
_entry.id   AF-A0AAX6MR29-F1
#
_cell.length_a   1.000
_cell.length_b   1.000
_cell.length_c   1.000
_cell.angle_alpha   90.00
_cell.angle_beta   90.00
_cell.angle_gamma   90.00
#
_symmetry.space_group_name_H-M   'P 1'
#
loop_
_entity.id
_entity.type
_entity.pdbx_description
1 polymer ?
#
loop_
_entity_poly.entity_id
_entity_poly.type
_entity_poly.pdbx_seq_one_letter_code
_entity_poly.pdbx_strand_id
1 'polypeptide(L)'
;MNYDRYSEDPFNSPLLNGNASSLGGNGVLEPTYKGVSQPGRTPNIIKSGGGGGCVKEGPFSDMVVSLGPTSMSTATGVAKNPRRDGTGSNPRCLRRDINPNAAMGAKADRAFHLINENKEMDGFYNELLGMPPPRNDPYPWGIHTAGHYIAAVDPGGDPMTSPGDPLFYFHHTALDRLWWIWQMQDPDVRLNAVPSGNMSMPMVKNRRADEDPMETLVDMEWLGPPIKLRETHDQLGGYGGAFCYIYV
;
A
#
# COMPACT_ATOMS: atom_id res chain seq x y z
N MET A 1 4.65 0.43 9.86
CA MET A 1 3.54 1.25 10.38
C MET A 1 2.71 0.40 11.34
N ASN A 2 2.31 0.92 12.50
CA ASN A 2 1.29 0.26 13.34
C ASN A 2 0.00 1.09 13.21
N TYR A 3 -0.91 0.63 12.36
CA TYR A 3 -2.08 1.40 11.93
C TYR A 3 -2.97 1.78 13.11
N ASP A 4 -3.35 0.80 13.93
CA ASP A 4 -4.36 0.97 14.99
C ASP A 4 -4.00 2.09 15.96
N ARG A 5 -2.72 2.14 16.37
CA ARG A 5 -2.16 3.11 17.33
C ARG A 5 -2.40 4.57 16.92
N TYR A 6 -2.51 4.86 15.63
CA TYR A 6 -2.68 6.21 15.10
C TYR A 6 -3.87 6.31 14.14
N SER A 7 -4.77 5.33 14.12
CA SER A 7 -5.87 5.27 13.15
C SER A 7 -6.89 6.39 13.35
N GLU A 8 -7.12 6.79 14.60
CA GLU A 8 -8.05 7.86 14.96
C GLU A 8 -7.45 9.26 14.79
N ASP A 9 -6.12 9.37 14.87
CA ASP A 9 -5.38 10.62 14.71
C ASP A 9 -4.06 10.38 13.95
N PRO A 10 -4.12 10.15 12.63
CA PRO A 10 -2.92 9.92 11.83
C PRO A 10 -2.08 11.20 11.68
N PHE A 11 -2.67 12.39 11.89
CA PHE A 11 -1.98 13.68 11.81
C PHE A 11 -0.89 13.79 12.86
N ASN A 12 -1.15 13.35 14.09
CA ASN A 12 -0.15 13.41 15.16
C ASN A 12 0.72 12.16 15.27
N SER A 13 0.64 11.24 14.29
CA SER A 13 1.51 10.07 14.27
C SER A 13 3.00 10.46 14.11
N PRO A 14 3.94 9.71 14.71
CA PRO A 14 5.38 9.96 14.52
C PRO A 14 5.82 9.92 13.05
N LEU A 15 5.08 9.22 12.18
CA LEU A 15 5.38 9.14 10.76
C LEU A 15 4.92 10.37 9.98
N LEU A 16 3.89 11.10 10.42
CA LEU A 16 3.18 12.08 9.60
C LEU A 16 2.91 13.44 10.28
N ASN A 17 3.49 13.70 11.46
CA ASN A 17 3.28 14.95 12.21
C ASN A 17 4.10 16.16 11.74
N GLY A 18 4.79 16.07 10.59
CA GLY A 18 5.55 17.19 10.02
C GLY A 18 6.85 17.57 10.74
N ASN A 19 7.23 16.92 11.84
CA ASN A 19 8.44 17.27 12.56
C ASN A 19 9.72 16.72 11.88
N ALA A 20 10.89 17.05 12.41
CA ALA A 20 12.18 16.66 11.83
C ALA A 20 12.46 15.14 11.81
N SER A 21 11.68 14.34 12.54
CA SER A 21 11.78 12.87 12.60
C SER A 21 10.67 12.15 11.84
N SER A 22 9.72 12.88 11.25
CA SER A 22 8.62 12.31 10.48
C SER A 22 8.99 12.13 9.01
N LEU A 23 8.08 11.54 8.23
CA LEU A 23 8.18 11.44 6.78
C LEU A 23 7.57 12.67 6.10
N GLY A 24 7.54 13.81 6.77
CA GLY A 24 6.77 14.99 6.38
C GLY A 24 5.44 15.11 7.11
N GLY A 25 4.64 16.09 6.70
CA GLY A 25 3.33 16.40 7.26
C GLY A 25 2.18 16.19 6.29
N ASN A 26 1.05 16.83 6.59
CA ASN A 26 -0.05 16.95 5.65
C ASN A 26 0.34 17.86 4.47
N GLY A 27 -0.37 17.71 3.35
CA GLY A 27 -0.34 18.72 2.31
C GLY A 27 -1.11 19.97 2.72
N VAL A 28 -0.75 21.12 2.15
CA VAL A 28 -1.61 22.32 2.21
C VAL A 28 -2.98 22.00 1.61
N LEU A 29 -4.01 22.75 2.01
CA LEU A 29 -5.36 22.56 1.47
C LEU A 29 -5.38 22.72 -0.06
N GLU A 30 -5.92 21.72 -0.77
CA GLU A 30 -6.28 21.81 -2.19
C GLU A 30 -7.81 21.82 -2.32
N PRO A 31 -8.44 22.98 -2.57
CA PRO A 31 -9.91 23.10 -2.57
C PRO A 31 -10.61 22.22 -3.60
N THR A 32 -9.92 21.85 -4.69
CA THR A 32 -10.46 20.98 -5.74
C THR A 32 -10.42 19.50 -5.37
N TYR A 33 -9.58 19.10 -4.41
CA TYR A 33 -9.45 17.71 -3.96
C TYR A 33 -10.56 17.36 -2.96
N LYS A 34 -11.36 16.34 -3.28
CA LYS A 34 -12.51 15.92 -2.46
C LYS A 34 -12.30 14.60 -1.72
N GLY A 35 -11.18 13.93 -1.97
CA GLY A 35 -10.86 12.61 -1.44
C GLY A 35 -10.63 11.58 -2.55
N VAL A 36 -10.59 10.31 -2.17
CA VAL A 36 -10.27 9.19 -3.07
C VAL A 36 -11.55 8.46 -3.47
N SER A 37 -11.84 8.42 -4.77
CA SER A 37 -12.98 7.67 -5.31
C SER A 37 -12.80 6.16 -5.09
N GLN A 38 -13.87 5.49 -4.65
CA GLN A 38 -13.93 4.05 -4.37
C GLN A 38 -15.12 3.42 -5.10
N PRO A 39 -15.07 3.33 -6.45
CA PRO A 39 -16.17 2.79 -7.23
C PRO A 39 -16.50 1.35 -6.82
N GLY A 40 -17.79 1.04 -6.70
CA GLY A 40 -18.27 -0.29 -6.29
C GLY A 40 -18.28 -0.56 -4.78
N ARG A 41 -17.88 0.41 -3.96
CA ARG A 41 -17.96 0.36 -2.49
C ARG A 41 -19.05 1.30 -1.96
N THR A 42 -19.57 1.03 -0.76
CA THR A 42 -20.47 1.93 -0.02
C THR A 42 -19.89 2.14 1.39
N PRO A 43 -19.34 3.33 1.71
CA PRO A 43 -19.31 4.53 0.89
C PRO A 43 -18.40 4.41 -0.35
N ASN A 44 -18.73 5.16 -1.42
CA ASN A 44 -18.01 5.13 -2.69
C ASN A 44 -16.89 6.18 -2.79
N ILE A 45 -16.53 6.80 -1.68
CA ILE A 45 -15.45 7.78 -1.59
C ILE A 45 -14.86 7.76 -0.18
N ILE A 46 -13.54 7.78 -0.09
CA ILE A 46 -12.82 8.16 1.13
C ILE A 46 -12.76 9.68 1.14
N LYS A 47 -13.55 10.34 1.99
CA LYS A 47 -13.61 11.80 2.06
C LYS A 47 -12.25 12.39 2.45
N SER A 48 -11.89 13.52 1.86
CA SER A 48 -10.65 14.26 2.18
C SER A 48 -10.50 14.51 3.69
N GLY A 49 -9.27 14.36 4.19
CA GLY A 49 -8.84 14.72 5.54
C GLY A 49 -8.49 16.19 5.70
N GLY A 50 -8.47 16.98 4.62
CA GLY A 50 -8.24 18.43 4.64
C GLY A 50 -6.90 18.88 4.05
N GLY A 51 -6.14 17.96 3.43
CA GLY A 51 -4.94 18.28 2.64
C GLY A 51 -5.22 18.39 1.14
N GLY A 52 -4.39 17.70 0.34
CA GLY A 52 -4.51 17.60 -1.11
C GLY A 52 -3.43 18.36 -1.91
N GLY A 53 -2.75 19.31 -1.28
CA GLY A 53 -1.67 20.12 -1.85
C GLY A 53 -0.28 19.61 -1.49
N CYS A 54 0.74 20.41 -1.81
CA CYS A 54 2.13 20.09 -1.47
C CYS A 54 2.33 19.96 0.05
N VAL A 55 3.14 18.99 0.47
CA VAL A 55 3.72 18.93 1.81
C VAL A 55 4.68 20.11 1.99
N LYS A 56 4.60 20.81 3.12
CA LYS A 56 5.43 22.00 3.42
C LYS A 56 6.26 21.88 4.69
N GLU A 57 6.15 20.77 5.40
CA GLU A 57 6.78 20.54 6.70
C GLU A 57 7.50 19.18 6.72
N GLY A 58 8.53 19.10 7.54
CA GLY A 58 9.35 17.90 7.76
C GLY A 58 10.40 17.66 6.67
N PRO A 59 11.19 16.58 6.79
CA PRO A 59 12.39 16.33 5.95
C PRO A 59 12.14 16.22 4.45
N PHE A 60 10.88 16.01 4.04
CA PHE A 60 10.48 15.79 2.66
C PHE A 60 9.71 16.99 2.07
N SER A 61 9.70 18.15 2.71
CA SER A 61 9.03 19.37 2.20
C SER A 61 9.56 19.82 0.84
N ASP A 62 10.84 19.58 0.58
CA ASP A 62 11.53 19.95 -0.66
C ASP A 62 11.75 18.74 -1.60
N MET A 63 11.11 17.60 -1.30
CA MET A 63 11.20 16.41 -2.14
C MET A 63 10.58 16.67 -3.51
N VAL A 64 11.31 16.29 -4.56
CA VAL A 64 10.84 16.34 -5.95
C VAL A 64 10.35 14.96 -6.36
N VAL A 65 9.06 14.87 -6.65
CA VAL A 65 8.42 13.72 -7.31
C VAL A 65 8.66 13.86 -8.80
N SER A 66 9.46 12.95 -9.37
CA SER A 66 9.93 13.07 -10.76
C SER A 66 9.15 12.24 -11.77
N LEU A 67 8.45 11.19 -11.33
CA LEU A 67 7.67 10.28 -12.18
C LEU A 67 6.17 10.41 -11.90
N GLY A 68 5.34 9.79 -12.75
CA GLY A 68 3.89 9.90 -12.69
C GLY A 68 3.37 11.31 -13.03
N PRO A 69 2.10 11.60 -12.76
CA PRO A 69 1.07 10.63 -12.39
C PRO A 69 0.72 9.74 -13.58
N THR A 70 0.21 8.54 -13.31
CA THR A 70 -0.50 7.73 -14.31
C THR A 70 -1.98 8.15 -14.38
N SER A 71 -2.77 7.46 -15.20
CA SER A 71 -4.22 7.65 -15.24
C SER A 71 -4.95 7.24 -13.95
N MET A 72 -4.28 6.52 -13.05
CA MET A 72 -4.86 6.06 -11.78
C MET A 72 -4.64 7.04 -10.62
N SER A 73 -3.96 8.16 -10.83
CA SER A 73 -3.72 9.15 -9.78
C SER A 73 -5.01 9.75 -9.24
N THR A 74 -5.01 9.94 -7.92
CA THR A 74 -6.12 10.61 -7.20
C THR A 74 -5.96 12.12 -7.13
N ALA A 75 -4.84 12.67 -7.60
CA ALA A 75 -4.53 14.07 -7.47
C ALA A 75 -5.34 14.97 -8.40
N THR A 76 -5.70 16.16 -7.92
CA THR A 76 -6.33 17.21 -8.73
C THR A 76 -5.33 18.34 -9.01
N GLY A 77 -5.47 19.00 -10.16
CA GLY A 77 -4.61 20.14 -10.52
C GLY A 77 -3.13 19.77 -10.73
N VAL A 78 -2.81 18.51 -10.98
CA VAL A 78 -1.45 18.05 -11.33
C VAL A 78 -1.31 17.92 -12.84
N ALA A 79 -0.19 18.37 -13.39
CA ALA A 79 0.13 18.22 -14.81
C ALA A 79 0.25 16.74 -15.18
N LYS A 80 -0.36 16.35 -16.30
CA LYS A 80 -0.25 14.99 -16.84
C LYS A 80 1.21 14.70 -17.21
N ASN A 81 1.64 13.46 -16.97
CA ASN A 81 2.96 13.01 -17.40
C ASN A 81 3.05 13.05 -18.95
N PRO A 82 4.20 13.44 -19.54
CA PRO A 82 4.39 13.42 -20.99
C PRO A 82 4.32 12.00 -21.59
N ARG A 83 4.52 10.95 -20.78
CA ARG A 83 4.32 9.55 -21.14
C ARG A 83 3.13 8.96 -20.40
N ARG A 84 2.29 8.21 -21.11
CA ARG A 84 1.07 7.59 -20.54
C ARG A 84 1.36 6.54 -19.47
N ASP A 85 2.52 5.91 -19.55
CA ASP A 85 3.01 4.92 -18.57
C ASP A 85 3.53 5.58 -17.27
N GLY A 86 3.56 6.91 -17.18
CA GLY A 86 4.05 7.63 -16.00
C GLY A 86 5.59 7.69 -15.89
N THR A 87 6.34 7.18 -16.87
CA THR A 87 7.82 7.09 -16.79
C THR A 87 8.54 8.32 -17.34
N GLY A 88 7.81 9.31 -17.89
CA GLY A 88 8.40 10.56 -18.33
C GLY A 88 8.78 11.46 -17.15
N SER A 89 9.84 12.26 -17.30
CA SER A 89 10.20 13.27 -16.30
C SER A 89 9.08 14.29 -16.15
N ASN A 90 8.54 14.44 -14.94
CA ASN A 90 7.46 15.36 -14.59
C ASN A 90 7.63 15.90 -13.15
N PRO A 91 8.68 16.71 -12.90
CA PRO A 91 9.05 17.14 -11.56
C PRO A 91 7.98 18.01 -10.91
N ARG A 92 7.63 17.68 -9.67
CA ARG A 92 6.66 18.41 -8.83
C ARG A 92 6.86 18.10 -7.35
N CYS A 93 6.15 18.78 -6.46
CA CYS A 93 6.21 18.52 -5.02
C CYS A 93 5.52 17.20 -4.64
N LEU A 94 5.93 16.61 -3.52
CA LEU A 94 5.13 15.61 -2.80
C LEU A 94 3.81 16.24 -2.32
N ARG A 95 2.66 15.60 -2.60
CA ARG A 95 1.34 16.06 -2.15
C ARG A 95 0.66 15.00 -1.30
N ARG A 96 0.01 15.41 -0.21
CA ARG A 96 -0.67 14.49 0.71
C ARG A 96 -2.02 15.00 1.19
N ASP A 97 -2.90 14.07 1.46
CA ASP A 97 -4.08 14.24 2.31
C ASP A 97 -3.99 13.19 3.42
N ILE A 98 -3.52 13.60 4.61
CA ILE A 98 -3.49 12.71 5.78
C ILE A 98 -4.93 12.39 6.17
N ASN A 99 -5.32 11.12 6.07
CA ASN A 99 -6.73 10.76 6.01
C ASN A 99 -7.15 9.78 7.12
N PRO A 100 -7.85 10.24 8.17
CA PRO A 100 -8.40 9.36 9.20
C PRO A 100 -9.47 8.42 8.64
N ASN A 101 -10.26 8.83 7.64
CA ASN A 101 -11.29 7.97 7.05
C ASN A 101 -10.66 6.76 6.31
N ALA A 102 -9.48 6.93 5.73
CA ALA A 102 -8.70 5.81 5.19
C ALA A 102 -8.16 4.94 6.31
N ALA A 103 -7.52 5.54 7.32
CA ALA A 103 -6.84 4.84 8.42
C ALA A 103 -7.77 3.89 9.20
N MET A 104 -9.05 4.25 9.33
CA MET A 104 -10.06 3.40 9.99
C MET A 104 -10.26 2.03 9.31
N GLY A 105 -9.95 1.89 8.02
CA GLY A 105 -10.01 0.60 7.31
C GLY A 105 -8.83 -0.34 7.61
N ALA A 106 -7.88 0.07 8.46
CA ALA A 106 -6.69 -0.69 8.83
C ALA A 106 -6.54 -0.91 10.35
N LYS A 107 -7.64 -0.77 11.12
CA LYS A 107 -7.64 -0.97 12.58
C LYS A 107 -7.25 -2.39 13.02
N ALA A 108 -6.96 -2.55 14.31
CA ALA A 108 -6.49 -3.82 14.87
C ALA A 108 -7.52 -4.95 14.75
N ASP A 109 -8.82 -4.64 14.80
CA ASP A 109 -9.90 -5.62 14.56
C ASP A 109 -9.81 -6.21 13.14
N ARG A 110 -9.48 -5.38 12.14
CA ARG A 110 -9.26 -5.83 10.75
C ARG A 110 -8.01 -6.66 10.62
N ALA A 111 -6.92 -6.23 11.24
CA ALA A 111 -5.66 -6.99 11.24
C ALA A 111 -5.84 -8.35 11.93
N PHE A 112 -6.58 -8.39 13.03
CA PHE A 112 -6.91 -9.61 13.75
C PHE A 112 -7.75 -10.55 12.88
N HIS A 113 -8.83 -10.06 12.28
CA HIS A 113 -9.69 -10.87 11.41
C HIS A 113 -8.92 -11.42 10.21
N LEU A 114 -8.13 -10.57 9.55
CA LEU A 114 -7.25 -10.95 8.45
C LEU A 114 -6.37 -12.15 8.83
N ILE A 115 -5.71 -12.07 9.98
CA ILE A 115 -4.72 -13.05 10.44
C ILE A 115 -5.38 -14.32 11.00
N ASN A 116 -6.51 -14.21 11.70
CA ASN A 116 -7.10 -15.33 12.44
C ASN A 116 -8.19 -16.06 11.65
N GLU A 117 -8.98 -15.37 10.84
CA GLU A 117 -10.14 -15.96 10.16
C GLU A 117 -9.83 -16.50 8.77
N ASN A 118 -8.70 -16.08 8.18
CA ASN A 118 -8.27 -16.58 6.88
C ASN A 118 -7.24 -17.71 7.06
N LYS A 119 -7.64 -18.95 6.80
CA LYS A 119 -6.72 -20.10 6.92
C LYS A 119 -5.93 -20.39 5.64
N GLU A 120 -6.42 -19.88 4.51
CA GLU A 120 -5.85 -20.07 3.18
C GLU A 120 -5.38 -18.74 2.58
N MET A 121 -4.37 -18.80 1.71
CA MET A 121 -3.76 -17.61 1.08
C MET A 121 -4.76 -16.77 0.29
N ASP A 122 -5.70 -17.39 -0.43
CA ASP A 122 -6.71 -16.65 -1.19
C ASP A 122 -7.61 -15.81 -0.28
N GLY A 123 -8.00 -16.34 0.88
CA GLY A 123 -8.79 -15.60 1.86
C GLY A 123 -8.00 -14.41 2.41
N PHE A 124 -6.76 -14.68 2.84
CA PHE A 124 -5.85 -13.65 3.37
C PHE A 124 -5.64 -12.53 2.35
N TYR A 125 -5.28 -12.86 1.11
CA TYR A 125 -5.01 -11.89 0.07
C TYR A 125 -6.27 -11.09 -0.32
N ASN A 126 -7.40 -11.76 -0.48
CA ASN A 126 -8.66 -11.10 -0.81
C ASN A 126 -9.08 -10.12 0.30
N GLU A 127 -9.01 -10.52 1.57
CA GLU A 127 -9.34 -9.63 2.68
C GLU A 127 -8.35 -8.46 2.83
N LEU A 128 -7.06 -8.71 2.63
CA LEU A 128 -6.01 -7.68 2.64
C LEU A 128 -6.34 -6.55 1.64
N LEU A 129 -6.87 -6.91 0.47
CA LEU A 129 -7.32 -5.98 -0.58
C LEU A 129 -8.77 -5.48 -0.40
N GLY A 130 -9.49 -6.00 0.60
CA GLY A 130 -10.90 -5.68 0.84
C GLY A 130 -11.81 -6.18 -0.28
N MET A 131 -11.59 -7.42 -0.75
CA MET A 131 -12.32 -8.06 -1.83
C MET A 131 -12.99 -9.37 -1.35
N PRO A 132 -14.25 -9.64 -1.73
CA PRO A 132 -15.21 -8.66 -2.24
C PRO A 132 -15.40 -7.51 -1.23
N PRO A 133 -15.85 -6.32 -1.68
CA PRO A 133 -16.09 -5.21 -0.76
C PRO A 133 -16.97 -5.61 0.44
N PRO A 134 -16.51 -5.39 1.68
CA PRO A 134 -17.31 -5.67 2.86
C PRO A 134 -18.65 -4.96 2.80
N ARG A 135 -19.73 -5.68 3.15
CA ARG A 135 -21.08 -5.11 3.25
C ARG A 135 -21.30 -4.56 4.65
N ASN A 136 -22.08 -3.48 4.76
CA ASN A 136 -22.45 -2.85 6.04
C ASN A 136 -21.25 -2.39 6.87
N ASP A 137 -20.17 -2.01 6.20
CA ASP A 137 -18.95 -1.54 6.82
C ASP A 137 -18.74 -0.07 6.42
N PRO A 138 -18.58 0.87 7.39
CA PRO A 138 -18.34 2.28 7.07
C PRO A 138 -16.97 2.56 6.46
N TYR A 139 -16.01 1.63 6.58
CA TYR A 139 -14.64 1.74 6.06
C TYR A 139 -14.21 0.50 5.26
N PRO A 140 -14.95 0.14 4.18
CA PRO A 140 -14.82 -1.14 3.50
C PRO A 140 -13.62 -1.15 2.54
N TRP A 141 -12.42 -0.74 2.95
CA TRP A 141 -11.30 -0.49 2.04
C TRP A 141 -10.39 -1.71 1.84
N GLY A 142 -10.22 -2.52 2.90
CA GLY A 142 -9.09 -3.45 3.03
C GLY A 142 -7.85 -2.75 3.56
N ILE A 143 -7.02 -3.45 4.34
CA ILE A 143 -5.86 -2.88 5.04
C ILE A 143 -4.84 -2.28 4.07
N HIS A 144 -4.61 -2.94 2.92
CA HIS A 144 -3.70 -2.45 1.89
C HIS A 144 -4.17 -1.11 1.31
N THR A 145 -5.41 -1.08 0.81
CA THR A 145 -6.03 0.13 0.25
C THR A 145 -6.09 1.27 1.28
N ALA A 146 -6.50 0.95 2.51
CA ALA A 146 -6.53 1.89 3.62
C ALA A 146 -5.15 2.51 3.86
N GLY A 147 -4.11 1.70 3.99
CA GLY A 147 -2.77 2.16 4.31
C GLY A 147 -2.15 3.06 3.22
N HIS A 148 -2.34 2.75 1.93
CA HIS A 148 -1.96 3.66 0.85
C HIS A 148 -2.68 5.01 0.96
N TYR A 149 -3.98 4.99 1.23
CA TYR A 149 -4.79 6.20 1.22
C TYR A 149 -4.78 6.98 2.53
N ILE A 150 -4.02 6.55 3.55
CA ILE A 150 -3.68 7.38 4.71
C ILE A 150 -2.92 8.64 4.27
N ALA A 151 -2.09 8.56 3.23
CA ALA A 151 -1.36 9.70 2.67
C ALA A 151 -1.54 9.71 1.14
N ALA A 152 -2.80 9.73 0.69
CA ALA A 152 -3.15 9.72 -0.73
C ALA A 152 -2.64 10.97 -1.48
N VAL A 153 -3.20 11.22 -2.68
CA VAL A 153 -2.90 12.34 -3.59
C VAL A 153 -1.78 12.00 -4.57
N ASP A 154 -0.53 12.39 -4.31
CA ASP A 154 0.53 12.31 -5.33
C ASP A 154 1.93 12.20 -4.71
N PRO A 155 2.67 11.10 -4.95
CA PRO A 155 2.31 9.97 -5.81
C PRO A 155 1.61 8.83 -5.02
N GLY A 156 1.46 8.95 -3.70
CA GLY A 156 0.95 7.89 -2.82
C GLY A 156 -0.46 7.39 -3.15
N GLY A 157 -1.29 8.24 -3.75
CA GLY A 157 -2.64 7.89 -4.20
C GLY A 157 -2.71 7.26 -5.59
N ASP A 158 -1.58 6.99 -6.26
CA ASP A 158 -1.53 6.33 -7.56
C ASP A 158 -0.83 4.96 -7.40
N PRO A 159 -1.54 3.83 -7.53
CA PRO A 159 -0.96 2.51 -7.29
C PRO A 159 0.34 2.24 -8.07
N MET A 160 0.49 2.82 -9.27
CA MET A 160 1.66 2.61 -10.12
C MET A 160 2.88 3.44 -9.70
N THR A 161 2.67 4.52 -8.95
CA THR A 161 3.75 5.44 -8.53
C THR A 161 3.83 5.63 -7.02
N SER A 162 3.02 4.92 -6.26
CA SER A 162 2.96 4.98 -4.80
C SER A 162 4.32 4.78 -4.08
N PRO A 163 5.31 4.01 -4.58
CA PRO A 163 6.65 3.96 -3.99
C PRO A 163 7.40 5.30 -3.98
N GLY A 164 6.94 6.29 -4.75
CA GLY A 164 7.46 7.65 -4.74
C GLY A 164 7.06 8.46 -3.50
N ASP A 165 6.14 7.97 -2.67
CA ASP A 165 5.91 8.51 -1.31
C ASP A 165 6.72 7.67 -0.30
N PRO A 166 7.62 8.27 0.52
CA PRO A 166 8.39 7.55 1.52
C PRO A 166 7.56 6.69 2.51
N LEU A 167 6.28 7.02 2.71
CA LEU A 167 5.38 6.25 3.55
C LEU A 167 5.13 4.83 3.01
N PHE A 168 5.28 4.62 1.69
CA PHE A 168 5.10 3.32 1.03
C PHE A 168 5.89 2.21 1.73
N TYR A 169 7.15 2.46 2.05
CA TYR A 169 8.01 1.44 2.66
C TYR A 169 7.52 1.07 4.06
N PHE A 170 7.10 2.04 4.87
CA PHE A 170 6.54 1.78 6.20
C PHE A 170 5.19 1.08 6.15
N HIS A 171 4.38 1.38 5.12
CA HIS A 171 3.14 0.68 4.83
C HIS A 171 3.41 -0.78 4.46
N HIS A 172 4.26 -1.04 3.47
CA HIS A 172 4.57 -2.39 3.01
C HIS A 172 5.33 -3.22 4.04
N THR A 173 6.19 -2.62 4.88
CA THR A 173 6.75 -3.33 6.05
C THR A 173 5.68 -3.76 7.04
N ALA A 174 4.59 -2.99 7.20
CA ALA A 174 3.48 -3.42 8.04
C ALA A 174 2.67 -4.56 7.41
N LEU A 175 2.49 -4.53 6.09
CA LEU A 175 1.83 -5.61 5.36
C LEU A 175 2.66 -6.91 5.42
N ASP A 176 3.97 -6.82 5.20
CA ASP A 176 4.90 -7.94 5.32
C ASP A 176 4.86 -8.51 6.75
N ARG A 177 4.81 -7.65 7.78
CA ARG A 177 4.62 -8.10 9.17
C ARG A 177 3.31 -8.89 9.37
N LEU A 178 2.19 -8.42 8.81
CA LEU A 178 0.91 -9.14 8.92
C LEU A 178 0.97 -10.48 8.18
N TRP A 179 1.59 -10.52 7.00
CA TRP A 179 1.81 -11.74 6.23
C TRP A 179 2.72 -12.72 6.98
N TRP A 180 3.85 -12.25 7.53
CA TRP A 180 4.75 -13.04 8.34
C TRP A 180 4.07 -13.64 9.56
N ILE A 181 3.29 -12.85 10.33
CA ILE A 181 2.51 -13.37 11.47
C ILE A 181 1.54 -14.47 11.00
N TRP A 182 0.87 -14.27 9.86
CA TRP A 182 -0.04 -15.27 9.30
C TRP A 182 0.71 -16.54 8.86
N GLN A 183 1.87 -16.43 8.21
CA GLN A 183 2.68 -17.57 7.81
C GLN A 183 3.15 -18.38 9.01
N MET A 184 3.61 -17.71 10.07
CA MET A 184 4.18 -18.36 11.25
C MET A 184 3.17 -19.09 12.14
N GLN A 185 1.87 -18.99 11.87
CA GLN A 185 0.86 -19.83 12.56
C GLN A 185 0.88 -21.29 12.07
N ASP A 186 1.32 -21.53 10.83
CA ASP A 186 1.39 -22.86 10.23
C ASP A 186 2.46 -22.85 9.11
N PRO A 187 3.76 -22.75 9.48
CA PRO A 187 4.82 -22.50 8.52
C PRO A 187 5.01 -23.64 7.51
N ASP A 188 4.70 -24.88 7.90
CA ASP A 188 4.81 -26.06 7.02
C ASP A 188 3.94 -25.94 5.77
N VAL A 189 2.76 -25.29 5.91
CA VAL A 189 1.82 -25.05 4.81
C VAL A 189 2.00 -23.64 4.24
N ARG A 190 2.06 -22.63 5.10
CA ARG A 190 1.88 -21.23 4.72
C ARG A 190 3.12 -20.55 4.15
N LEU A 191 4.32 -21.05 4.43
CA LEU A 191 5.53 -20.54 3.77
C LEU A 191 5.46 -20.71 2.25
N ASN A 192 4.87 -21.82 1.77
CA ASN A 192 4.73 -22.09 0.35
C ASN A 192 3.35 -21.69 -0.22
N ALA A 193 2.53 -20.96 0.53
CA ALA A 193 1.20 -20.61 0.07
C ALA A 193 1.27 -19.44 -0.92
N VAL A 194 0.61 -19.59 -2.07
CA VAL A 194 0.48 -18.58 -3.13
C VAL A 194 -0.98 -18.43 -3.50
N PRO A 195 -1.44 -17.24 -3.92
CA PRO A 195 -2.79 -17.09 -4.40
C PRO A 195 -3.05 -18.01 -5.61
N SER A 196 -4.18 -18.73 -5.60
CA SER A 196 -4.54 -19.72 -6.63
C SER A 196 -4.93 -19.08 -7.97
N GLY A 197 -5.10 -17.75 -7.99
CA GLY A 197 -5.59 -17.00 -9.14
C GLY A 197 -7.12 -16.90 -9.21
N ASN A 198 -7.88 -17.53 -8.29
CA ASN A 198 -9.32 -17.33 -8.13
C ASN A 198 -9.65 -16.03 -7.35
N MET A 199 -8.90 -14.97 -7.63
CA MET A 199 -9.03 -13.68 -6.96
C MET A 199 -10.06 -12.82 -7.69
N SER A 200 -10.76 -11.96 -6.95
CA SER A 200 -11.78 -11.07 -7.53
C SER A 200 -11.18 -9.98 -8.44
N MET A 201 -9.86 -9.75 -8.38
CA MET A 201 -9.15 -8.81 -9.24
C MET A 201 -8.49 -9.54 -10.41
N PRO A 202 -8.80 -9.20 -11.67
CA PRO A 202 -8.15 -9.82 -12.82
C PRO A 202 -6.67 -9.40 -12.85
N MET A 203 -5.79 -10.28 -12.38
CA MET A 203 -4.36 -10.17 -12.68
C MET A 203 -4.16 -10.41 -14.18
N VAL A 204 -3.12 -9.80 -14.75
CA VAL A 204 -2.67 -10.15 -16.10
C VAL A 204 -2.35 -11.65 -16.09
N LYS A 205 -3.19 -12.46 -16.74
CA LYS A 205 -3.01 -13.91 -16.89
C LYS A 205 -1.86 -14.19 -17.87
N ASN A 206 -0.65 -13.82 -17.48
CA ASN A 206 0.57 -14.17 -18.22
C ASN A 206 1.13 -15.53 -17.79
N ARG A 207 0.61 -16.12 -16.71
CA ARG A 207 1.04 -17.44 -16.22
C ARG A 207 0.26 -18.55 -16.90
N ARG A 208 0.95 -19.55 -17.43
CA ARG A 208 0.30 -20.78 -17.92
C ARG A 208 -0.20 -21.59 -16.72
N ALA A 209 -1.34 -22.26 -16.88
CA ALA A 209 -1.98 -22.97 -15.78
C ALA A 209 -1.12 -24.10 -15.17
N ASP A 210 -0.08 -24.54 -15.88
CA ASP A 210 0.84 -25.64 -15.54
C ASP A 210 2.19 -25.19 -14.95
N GLU A 211 2.49 -23.89 -14.90
CA GLU A 211 3.76 -23.39 -14.34
C GLU A 211 3.70 -23.33 -12.81
N ASP A 212 4.67 -23.92 -12.09
CA ASP A 212 4.81 -23.74 -10.63
C ASP A 212 5.07 -22.25 -10.32
N PRO A 213 4.20 -21.57 -9.54
CA PRO A 213 4.40 -20.16 -9.27
C PRO A 213 5.68 -19.90 -8.49
N MET A 214 6.14 -20.84 -7.68
CA MET A 214 7.36 -20.70 -6.89
C MET A 214 8.64 -20.59 -7.73
N GLU A 215 8.59 -21.08 -8.97
CA GLU A 215 9.71 -21.01 -9.91
C GLU A 215 9.66 -19.73 -10.77
N THR A 216 8.61 -18.92 -10.64
CA THR A 216 8.49 -17.64 -11.35
C THR A 216 9.57 -16.69 -10.87
N LEU A 217 10.25 -16.00 -11.80
CA LEU A 217 11.20 -14.96 -11.47
C LEU A 217 10.48 -13.68 -11.06
N VAL A 218 10.83 -13.19 -9.87
CA VAL A 218 10.54 -11.83 -9.44
C VAL A 218 11.71 -10.98 -9.91
N ASP A 219 11.45 -10.10 -10.88
CA ASP A 219 12.45 -9.22 -11.47
C ASP A 219 12.14 -7.76 -11.11
N MET A 220 13.03 -7.14 -10.34
CA MET A 220 12.96 -5.73 -9.97
C MET A 220 13.82 -4.86 -10.90
N GLU A 221 14.26 -5.44 -12.02
CA GLU A 221 15.11 -4.87 -13.06
C GLU A 221 16.36 -4.20 -12.48
N TRP A 222 16.40 -2.88 -12.48
CA TRP A 222 17.55 -2.07 -12.08
C TRP A 222 17.72 -1.99 -10.55
N LEU A 223 16.73 -2.46 -9.77
CA LEU A 223 16.75 -2.38 -8.31
C LEU A 223 17.39 -3.60 -7.65
N GLY A 224 17.55 -4.70 -8.37
CA GLY A 224 18.17 -5.92 -7.83
C GLY A 224 18.14 -7.08 -8.83
N PRO A 225 18.95 -8.13 -8.59
CA PRO A 225 18.96 -9.31 -9.46
C PRO A 225 17.60 -10.04 -9.42
N PRO A 226 17.18 -10.68 -10.52
CA PRO A 226 15.99 -11.51 -10.51
C PRO A 226 16.21 -12.74 -9.62
N ILE A 227 15.21 -13.03 -8.77
CA ILE A 227 15.21 -14.20 -7.87
C ILE A 227 13.91 -14.98 -8.02
N LYS A 228 13.92 -16.26 -7.69
CA LYS A 228 12.69 -17.07 -7.72
C LYS A 228 11.74 -16.61 -6.63
N LEU A 229 10.43 -16.67 -6.89
CA LEU A 229 9.38 -16.32 -5.92
C LEU A 229 9.58 -17.09 -4.60
N ARG A 230 9.95 -18.38 -4.66
CA ARG A 230 10.26 -19.19 -3.48
C ARG A 230 11.26 -18.52 -2.53
N GLU A 231 12.28 -17.88 -3.08
CA GLU A 231 13.33 -17.23 -2.29
C GLU A 231 12.79 -16.04 -1.49
N THR A 232 11.69 -15.42 -1.95
CA THR A 232 11.07 -14.26 -1.29
C THR A 232 10.13 -14.63 -0.14
N HIS A 233 9.79 -15.91 0.00
CA HIS A 233 8.80 -16.38 0.98
C HIS A 233 9.38 -16.72 2.36
N ASP A 234 10.72 -16.86 2.46
CA ASP A 234 11.40 -17.26 3.69
C ASP A 234 12.21 -16.10 4.27
N GLN A 235 11.68 -15.44 5.29
CA GLN A 235 12.33 -14.33 5.98
C GLN A 235 13.45 -14.79 6.94
N LEU A 236 13.64 -16.09 7.14
CA LEU A 236 14.61 -16.69 8.07
C LEU A 236 15.79 -17.39 7.37
N GLY A 237 15.99 -17.15 6.07
CA GLY A 237 17.06 -17.78 5.30
C GLY A 237 16.95 -17.68 3.79
N GLY A 238 15.86 -17.11 3.25
CA GLY A 238 15.61 -17.01 1.82
C GLY A 238 16.72 -16.26 1.06
N TYR A 239 16.91 -16.64 -0.21
CA TYR A 239 17.95 -16.12 -1.09
C TYR A 239 19.36 -16.19 -0.48
N GLY A 240 19.73 -17.37 0.03
CA GLY A 240 21.05 -17.58 0.63
C GLY A 240 21.29 -16.75 1.89
N GLY A 241 20.23 -16.45 2.65
CA GLY A 241 20.28 -15.67 3.89
C GLY A 241 20.18 -14.16 3.71
N ALA A 242 19.90 -13.66 2.50
CA ALA A 242 19.66 -12.24 2.28
C ALA A 242 18.37 -11.75 2.98
N PHE A 243 17.37 -12.62 3.08
CA PHE A 243 16.22 -12.41 3.96
C PHE A 243 16.49 -13.14 5.28
N CYS A 244 16.92 -12.38 6.29
CA CYS A 244 17.20 -12.87 7.63
C CYS A 244 16.76 -11.83 8.65
N TYR A 245 15.45 -11.74 8.87
CA TYR A 245 14.84 -10.75 9.77
C TYR A 245 13.59 -11.31 10.45
N ILE A 246 13.22 -10.68 11.57
CA ILE A 246 11.96 -10.91 12.27
C ILE A 246 11.29 -9.57 12.59
N TYR A 247 10.00 -9.63 12.90
CA TYR A 247 9.25 -8.48 13.42
C TYR A 247 9.06 -8.56 14.92
N VAL A 248 9.33 -7.44 15.61
CA VAL A 248 9.08 -7.25 17.05
C VAL A 248 7.96 -6.23 17.23
#